data_AF-A0A439NYX3-F1
#
_entry.id   AF-A0A439NYX3-F1
#
_cell.length_a   1.000
_cell.length_b   1.000
_cell.length_c   1.000
_cell.angle_alpha   90.00
_cell.angle_beta   90.00
_cell.angle_gamma   90.00
#
_symmetry.space_group_name_H-M   'P 1'
#
loop_
_entity.id
_entity.type
_entity.pdbx_description
1 polymer ?
#
loop_
_entity_poly.entity_id
_entity_poly.type
_entity_poly.pdbx_seq_one_letter_code
_entity_poly.pdbx_strand_id
1 'polypeptide(L)'
;MRKFKPTFEFTACRINAVSFEPQADGFTTISVTYSRVREPEINWLAEFMEGPSFSSGRLQGLLSAIGLAGELTDANQLIGRYFAIKDGGSKIDDFCTLEYASACLQADRQAFDAAKAYADECAAEEEADAAMEAYLRTGIEAYSRKASRRAD
;
A
#
# COMPACT_ATOMS: atom_id res chain seq x y z
N MET A 1 -9.20 10.53 16.30
CA MET A 1 -8.72 9.29 15.65
C MET A 1 -7.65 9.61 14.61
N ARG A 2 -6.43 9.06 14.73
CA ARG A 2 -5.44 9.13 13.65
C ARG A 2 -6.00 8.35 12.45
N LYS A 3 -6.07 8.97 11.26
CA LYS A 3 -6.45 8.27 10.03
C LYS A 3 -5.46 7.14 9.77
N PHE A 4 -5.95 5.92 9.59
CA PHE A 4 -5.12 4.81 9.10
C PHE A 4 -4.53 5.20 7.75
N LYS A 5 -3.20 5.19 7.66
CA LYS A 5 -2.47 5.34 6.40
C LYS A 5 -1.93 3.95 6.07
N PRO A 6 -2.26 3.36 4.91
CA PRO A 6 -1.65 2.11 4.47
C PRO A 6 -0.13 2.22 4.53
N THR A 7 0.53 1.20 5.06
CA THR A 7 1.99 1.15 5.12
C THR A 7 2.56 1.02 3.71
N PHE A 8 1.81 0.35 2.83
CA PHE A 8 2.20 0.09 1.46
C PHE A 8 1.17 0.65 0.47
N GLU A 9 1.63 1.47 -0.47
CA GLU A 9 0.81 2.04 -1.55
C GLU A 9 1.31 1.51 -2.88
N PHE A 10 0.82 0.32 -3.24
CA PHE A 10 1.14 -0.34 -4.50
C PHE A 10 0.03 -0.13 -5.52
N THR A 11 0.42 0.19 -6.74
CA THR A 11 -0.48 0.26 -7.88
C THR A 11 -0.15 -0.84 -8.87
N ALA A 12 -1.16 -1.63 -9.26
CA ALA A 12 -1.01 -2.63 -10.31
C ALA A 12 -1.00 -1.95 -11.68
N CYS A 13 0.00 -2.28 -12.49
CA CYS A 13 0.24 -1.71 -13.80
C CYS A 13 0.39 -2.80 -14.87
N ARG A 14 0.07 -2.44 -16.11
CA ARG A 14 0.26 -3.25 -17.32
C ARG A 14 1.21 -2.53 -18.27
N ILE A 15 2.19 -3.25 -18.79
CA ILE A 15 3.07 -2.74 -19.84
C ILE A 15 2.32 -2.77 -21.18
N ASN A 16 2.24 -1.62 -21.84
CA ASN A 16 1.50 -1.42 -23.08
C ASN A 16 2.42 -1.42 -24.30
N ALA A 17 3.58 -0.76 -24.19
CA ALA A 17 4.55 -0.67 -25.26
C ALA A 17 5.96 -0.52 -24.69
N VAL A 18 6.96 -0.95 -25.45
CA VAL A 18 8.38 -0.75 -25.13
C VAL A 18 9.13 -0.33 -26.39
N SER A 19 9.99 0.68 -26.27
CA SER A 19 10.93 1.07 -27.33
C SER A 19 12.37 1.03 -26.82
N PHE A 20 13.29 0.79 -27.77
CA PHE A 20 14.73 0.72 -27.54
C PHE A 20 15.37 1.77 -28.42
N GLU A 21 16.08 2.71 -27.81
CA GLU A 21 16.75 3.79 -28.52
C GLU A 21 18.25 3.69 -28.23
N PRO A 22 19.06 3.20 -29.19
CA PRO A 22 20.49 3.16 -29.02
C PRO A 22 21.06 4.59 -28.96
N GLN A 23 22.00 4.79 -28.04
CA GLN A 23 22.67 6.06 -27.80
C GLN A 23 24.11 6.03 -28.35
N ALA A 24 24.67 7.21 -28.62
CA ALA A 24 25.98 7.34 -29.27
C ALA A 24 27.16 6.84 -28.41
N ASP A 25 26.96 6.71 -27.11
CA ASP A 25 27.91 6.23 -26.10
C ASP A 25 27.89 4.71 -25.92
N GLY A 26 27.11 3.98 -26.72
CA GLY A 26 26.99 2.53 -26.66
C GLY A 26 25.97 2.01 -25.64
N PHE A 27 25.25 2.91 -24.97
CA PHE A 27 24.10 2.55 -24.15
C PHE A 27 22.82 2.48 -24.99
N THR A 28 21.77 1.90 -24.41
CA THR A 28 20.43 1.84 -24.97
C THR A 28 19.46 2.37 -23.93
N THR A 29 18.68 3.36 -24.33
CA THR A 29 17.54 3.83 -23.56
C THR A 29 16.37 2.92 -23.81
N ILE A 30 15.79 2.36 -22.74
CA ILE A 30 14.62 1.50 -22.81
C ILE A 30 13.45 2.29 -22.23
N SER A 31 12.46 2.57 -23.07
CA SER A 31 11.30 3.36 -22.72
C SER A 31 10.08 2.46 -22.61
N VAL A 32 9.58 2.27 -21.40
CA VAL A 32 8.43 1.42 -21.08
C VAL A 32 7.21 2.30 -20.87
N THR A 33 6.23 2.15 -21.76
CA THR A 33 4.92 2.76 -21.59
C THR A 33 4.01 1.78 -20.86
N TYR A 34 3.39 2.22 -19.77
CA TYR A 34 2.50 1.39 -18.96
C TYR A 34 1.25 2.17 -18.54
N SER A 35 0.21 1.44 -18.18
CA SER A 35 -1.03 1.97 -17.63
C SER A 35 -1.36 1.30 -16.31
N ARG A 36 -2.09 1.99 -15.43
CA ARG A 36 -2.65 1.38 -14.24
C ARG A 36 -3.81 0.50 -14.67
N VAL A 37 -3.99 -0.65 -14.03
CA VAL A 37 -5.08 -1.58 -14.36
C VAL A 37 -6.47 -0.92 -14.23
N ARG A 38 -6.62 0.03 -13.31
CA ARG A 38 -7.88 0.75 -13.09
C ARG A 38 -8.07 2.00 -13.96
N GLU A 39 -7.01 2.46 -14.63
CA GLU A 39 -7.00 3.67 -15.48
C GLU A 39 -6.26 3.31 -16.79
N PRO A 40 -6.77 2.34 -17.59
CA PRO A 40 -6.07 1.81 -18.77
C PRO A 40 -5.90 2.83 -19.90
N GLU A 41 -6.72 3.88 -19.92
CA GLU A 41 -6.68 4.97 -20.89
C GLU A 41 -5.53 5.96 -20.66
N ILE A 42 -4.97 6.00 -19.44
CA ILE A 42 -3.85 6.87 -19.11
C ILE A 42 -2.55 6.07 -19.25
N ASN A 43 -1.63 6.63 -20.04
CA ASN A 43 -0.31 6.05 -20.26
C ASN A 43 0.75 6.86 -19.53
N TRP A 44 1.60 6.18 -18.79
CA TRP A 44 2.80 6.72 -18.15
C TRP A 44 4.03 6.13 -18.81
N LEU A 45 5.12 6.90 -18.80
CA LEU A 45 6.40 6.51 -19.36
C LEU A 45 7.42 6.31 -18.24
N ALA A 46 8.14 5.20 -18.28
CA ALA A 46 9.34 4.99 -17.48
C ALA A 46 10.52 4.70 -18.39
N GLU A 47 11.59 5.48 -18.23
CA GLU A 47 12.84 5.31 -18.96
C GLU A 47 13.89 4.62 -18.09
N PHE A 48 14.65 3.75 -18.74
CA PHE A 48 15.71 2.95 -18.16
C PHE A 48 16.93 2.96 -19.09
N MET A 49 18.09 2.57 -18.55
CA MET A 49 19.31 2.45 -19.33
C MET A 49 19.90 1.04 -19.21
N GLU A 50 20.41 0.54 -20.32
CA GLU A 50 21.16 -0.71 -20.46
C GLU A 50 22.38 -0.48 -21.37
N GLY A 51 23.45 -1.24 -21.19
CA GLY A 51 24.66 -1.15 -21.99
C GLY A 51 25.63 -2.30 -21.71
N PRO A 52 26.81 -2.31 -22.35
CA PRO A 52 27.80 -3.36 -22.17
C PRO A 52 28.22 -3.49 -20.70
N SER A 53 27.90 -4.62 -20.07
CA SER A 53 28.15 -4.89 -18.65
C SER A 53 27.45 -3.93 -17.67
N PHE A 54 26.43 -3.19 -18.13
CA PHE A 54 25.67 -2.26 -17.31
C PHE A 54 24.17 -2.43 -17.53
N SER A 55 23.42 -2.60 -16.47
CA SER A 55 21.96 -2.48 -16.49
C SER A 55 21.56 -1.64 -15.30
N SER A 56 20.73 -0.62 -15.53
CA SER A 56 20.28 0.24 -14.44
C SER A 56 19.54 -0.61 -13.39
N GLY A 57 19.82 -0.39 -12.11
CA GLY A 57 19.18 -1.19 -11.06
C GLY A 57 17.64 -1.11 -11.09
N ARG A 58 17.09 0.02 -11.56
CA ARG A 58 15.62 0.17 -11.78
C ARG A 58 15.10 -0.80 -12.83
N LEU A 59 15.85 -1.00 -13.92
CA LEU A 59 15.50 -1.97 -14.95
C LEU A 59 15.53 -3.38 -14.37
N GLN A 60 16.57 -3.72 -13.61
CA GLN A 60 16.67 -5.02 -12.95
C GLN A 60 15.50 -5.27 -11.97
N GLY A 61 15.10 -4.24 -11.22
CA GLY A 61 13.92 -4.28 -10.34
C GLY A 61 12.63 -4.57 -11.11
N LEU A 62 12.41 -3.86 -12.23
CA LEU A 62 11.27 -4.11 -13.12
C LEU A 62 11.29 -5.53 -13.70
N LEU A 63 12.43 -5.99 -14.24
CA LEU A 63 12.57 -7.32 -14.83
C LEU A 63 12.30 -8.43 -13.79
N SER A 64 12.78 -8.23 -12.57
CA SER A 64 12.51 -9.14 -11.44
C SER A 64 11.03 -9.14 -11.08
N ALA A 65 10.38 -7.97 -11.05
CA ALA A 65 8.96 -7.82 -10.73
C ALA A 65 8.01 -8.50 -11.73
N ILE A 66 8.41 -8.63 -13.00
CA ILE A 66 7.64 -9.34 -14.03
C ILE A 66 8.07 -10.80 -14.23
N GLY A 67 9.04 -11.28 -13.43
CA GLY A 67 9.54 -12.66 -13.47
C GLY A 67 10.43 -12.99 -14.68
N LEU A 68 11.09 -11.99 -15.27
CA LEU A 68 12.01 -12.20 -16.39
C LEU A 68 13.43 -12.40 -15.84
N ALA A 69 13.96 -13.61 -15.99
CA ALA A 69 15.32 -13.96 -15.59
C ALA A 69 16.23 -13.97 -16.83
N GLY A 70 17.22 -13.07 -16.87
CA GLY A 70 18.22 -12.99 -17.93
C GLY A 70 18.23 -11.65 -18.66
N GLU A 71 18.85 -11.64 -19.85
CA GLU A 71 18.98 -10.46 -20.69
C GLU A 71 17.69 -10.16 -21.46
N LEU A 72 17.42 -8.87 -21.65
CA LEU A 72 16.29 -8.39 -22.43
C LEU A 72 16.71 -8.37 -23.92
N THR A 73 16.23 -9.36 -24.68
CA THR A 73 16.59 -9.52 -26.10
C THR A 73 15.54 -8.95 -27.05
N ASP A 74 14.30 -8.83 -26.60
CA ASP A 74 13.17 -8.34 -27.41
C ASP A 74 12.18 -7.54 -26.54
N ALA A 75 11.75 -6.38 -27.06
CA ALA A 75 10.69 -5.54 -26.52
C ALA A 75 9.41 -6.32 -26.20
N ASN A 76 9.05 -7.30 -27.03
CA ASN A 76 7.84 -8.07 -26.88
C ASN A 76 7.83 -8.95 -25.63
N GLN A 77 8.99 -9.22 -25.01
CA GLN A 77 9.07 -10.01 -23.77
C GLN A 77 8.37 -9.29 -22.60
N LEU A 78 8.30 -7.96 -22.66
CA LEU A 78 7.73 -7.09 -21.64
C LEU A 78 6.26 -6.73 -21.90
N ILE A 79 5.87 -6.59 -23.18
CA ILE A 79 4.54 -6.10 -23.55
C ILE A 79 3.45 -7.05 -23.02
N GLY A 80 2.44 -6.49 -22.38
CA GLY A 80 1.33 -7.22 -21.78
C GLY A 80 1.62 -7.83 -20.41
N ARG A 81 2.85 -7.74 -19.90
CA ARG A 81 3.19 -8.14 -18.53
C ARG A 81 2.62 -7.17 -17.52
N TYR A 82 2.42 -7.66 -16.31
CA TYR A 82 1.93 -6.88 -15.18
C TYR A 82 2.97 -6.82 -14.08
N PHE A 83 2.97 -5.71 -13.36
CA PHE A 83 3.82 -5.49 -12.20
C PHE A 83 3.09 -4.57 -11.20
N ALA A 84 3.56 -4.51 -9.97
CA ALA A 84 3.13 -3.53 -9.00
C ALA A 84 4.23 -2.49 -8.78
N ILE A 85 3.84 -1.23 -8.65
CA ILE A 85 4.75 -0.10 -8.46
C ILE A 85 4.32 0.76 -7.28
N LYS A 86 5.28 1.25 -6.50
CA LYS A 86 5.06 2.26 -5.45
C LYS A 86 5.22 3.66 -6.04
N ASP A 87 4.24 4.53 -5.83
CA ASP A 87 4.27 5.99 -6.10
C ASP A 87 5.15 6.42 -7.30
N GLY A 88 4.76 6.05 -8.53
CA GLY A 88 5.46 6.44 -9.77
C GLY A 88 6.83 5.78 -10.02
N GLY A 89 7.32 4.96 -9.10
CA GLY A 89 8.51 4.09 -9.16
C GLY A 89 9.78 4.77 -9.67
N SER A 90 10.38 5.53 -8.78
CA SER A 90 11.64 6.25 -9.02
C SER A 90 12.87 5.51 -8.48
N LYS A 91 12.68 4.45 -7.69
CA LYS A 91 13.74 3.64 -7.07
C LYS A 91 13.64 2.19 -7.49
N ILE A 92 14.71 1.44 -7.21
CA ILE A 92 14.81 0.00 -7.53
C ILE A 92 13.75 -0.80 -6.78
N ASP A 93 13.62 -0.56 -5.48
CA ASP A 93 12.71 -1.31 -4.59
C ASP A 93 11.24 -0.87 -4.72
N ASP A 94 10.93 0.06 -5.62
CA ASP A 94 9.56 0.50 -5.88
C ASP A 94 8.81 -0.48 -6.78
N PHE A 95 9.50 -1.39 -7.48
CA PHE A 95 8.91 -2.39 -8.37
C PHE A 95 8.80 -3.74 -7.65
N CYS A 96 7.64 -4.39 -7.74
CA CYS A 96 7.45 -5.72 -7.15
C CYS A 96 6.43 -6.55 -7.92
N THR A 97 6.40 -7.85 -7.64
CA THR A 97 5.42 -8.76 -8.23
C THR A 97 4.01 -8.45 -7.71
N LEU A 98 2.97 -8.83 -8.46
CA LEU A 98 1.59 -8.66 -8.02
C LEU A 98 1.30 -9.50 -6.76
N GLU A 99 1.91 -10.69 -6.64
CA GLU A 99 1.77 -11.57 -5.50
C GLU A 99 2.32 -10.92 -4.22
N TYR A 100 3.50 -10.30 -4.32
CA TYR A 100 4.10 -9.60 -3.19
C TYR A 100 3.26 -8.39 -2.76
N ALA A 101 2.83 -7.57 -3.73
CA ALA A 101 1.96 -6.44 -3.44
C ALA A 101 0.63 -6.88 -2.80
N SER A 102 0.04 -7.97 -3.28
CA SER A 102 -1.18 -8.56 -2.70
C SER A 102 -0.96 -9.01 -1.26
N ALA A 103 0.16 -9.66 -0.96
CA ALA A 103 0.49 -10.10 0.39
C ALA A 103 0.66 -8.91 1.35
N CYS A 104 1.34 -7.84 0.93
CA CYS A 104 1.51 -6.62 1.72
C CYS A 104 0.16 -5.95 2.03
N LEU A 105 -0.73 -5.82 1.04
CA LEU A 105 -2.05 -5.23 1.23
C LEU A 105 -2.93 -6.08 2.17
N GLN A 106 -2.80 -7.40 2.11
CA GLN A 106 -3.52 -8.30 3.00
C GLN A 106 -3.04 -8.17 4.45
N ALA A 107 -1.73 -8.03 4.67
CA ALA A 107 -1.16 -7.75 5.99
C ALA A 107 -1.63 -6.39 6.56
N ASP A 108 -1.63 -5.34 5.74
CA ASP A 108 -2.14 -4.01 6.14
C ASP A 108 -3.63 -4.07 6.50
N ARG A 109 -4.44 -4.85 5.78
CA ARG A 109 -5.85 -5.06 6.10
C ARG A 109 -6.04 -5.76 7.45
N GLN A 110 -5.27 -6.81 7.72
CA GLN A 110 -5.30 -7.51 9.00
C GLN A 110 -4.90 -6.58 10.16
N ALA A 111 -3.87 -5.77 9.96
CA ALA A 111 -3.44 -4.78 10.96
C ALA A 111 -4.52 -3.71 11.20
N PHE A 112 -5.21 -3.26 10.15
CA PHE A 112 -6.33 -2.33 10.28
C PHE A 112 -7.51 -2.95 11.03
N ASP A 113 -7.91 -4.18 10.68
CA ASP A 113 -9.02 -4.87 11.32
C ASP A 113 -8.72 -5.12 12.81
N ALA A 114 -7.48 -5.47 13.16
CA ALA A 114 -7.05 -5.61 14.55
C ALA A 114 -7.05 -4.28 15.31
N ALA A 115 -6.53 -3.21 14.70
CA ALA A 115 -6.55 -1.87 15.29
C ALA A 115 -7.98 -1.33 15.49
N LYS A 116 -8.89 -1.66 14.58
CA LYS A 116 -10.30 -1.32 14.69
C LYS A 116 -10.96 -2.08 15.84
N ALA A 117 -10.78 -3.39 15.92
CA ALA A 117 -11.33 -4.20 17.01
C ALA A 117 -10.87 -3.69 18.39
N TYR A 118 -9.59 -3.36 18.53
CA TYR A 118 -9.05 -2.77 19.76
C TYR A 118 -9.67 -1.39 20.06
N ALA A 119 -9.88 -0.54 19.04
CA ALA A 119 -10.53 0.74 19.23
C ALA A 119 -12.00 0.60 19.66
N ASP A 120 -12.71 -0.39 19.10
CA ASP A 120 -14.09 -0.71 19.47
C ASP A 120 -14.17 -1.25 20.92
N GLU A 121 -13.20 -2.08 21.35
CA GLU A 121 -13.08 -2.53 22.75
C GLU A 121 -12.82 -1.39 23.72
N CYS A 122 -11.84 -0.51 23.44
CA CYS A 122 -11.58 0.65 24.29
C CYS A 122 -12.77 1.62 24.35
N ALA A 123 -13.49 1.82 23.24
CA ALA A 123 -14.70 2.65 23.24
C ALA A 123 -15.82 2.03 24.09
N ALA A 124 -15.97 0.70 24.06
CA ALA A 124 -16.92 0.00 24.90
C ALA A 124 -16.54 0.05 26.39
N GLU A 125 -15.24 -0.01 26.72
CA GLU A 125 -14.74 0.17 28.09
C GLU A 125 -14.95 1.61 28.59
N GLU A 126 -14.66 2.63 27.76
CA GLU A 126 -14.92 4.03 28.11
C GLU A 126 -16.43 4.30 28.32
N GLU A 127 -17.30 3.71 27.50
CA GLU A 127 -18.75 3.82 27.67
C GLU A 127 -19.24 3.08 28.94
N ALA A 128 -18.65 1.92 29.26
CA ALA A 128 -18.93 1.18 30.48
C ALA A 128 -18.46 1.93 31.74
N ASP A 129 -17.29 2.56 31.71
CA ASP A 129 -16.76 3.38 32.79
C ASP A 129 -17.58 4.66 32.98
N ALA A 130 -17.99 5.32 31.89
CA ALA A 130 -18.88 6.48 31.96
C ALA A 130 -20.27 6.11 32.51
N ALA A 131 -20.81 4.95 32.12
CA ALA A 131 -22.06 4.43 32.67
C ALA A 131 -21.92 4.06 34.16
N MET A 132 -20.79 3.48 34.56
CA MET A 132 -20.48 3.15 35.95
C MET A 132 -20.27 4.41 36.80
N GLU A 133 -19.61 5.44 36.28
CA GLU A 133 -19.45 6.74 36.96
C GLU A 133 -20.81 7.45 37.12
N ALA A 134 -21.65 7.44 36.08
CA ALA A 134 -23.02 7.95 36.16
C ALA A 134 -23.85 7.16 37.18
N TYR A 135 -23.73 5.84 37.24
CA TYR A 135 -24.36 5.00 38.24
C TYR A 135 -23.87 5.30 39.67
N LEU A 136 -22.56 5.48 39.89
CA LEU A 136 -22.00 5.82 41.20
C LEU A 136 -22.49 7.20 41.67
N ARG A 137 -22.54 8.19 40.76
CA ARG A 137 -23.03 9.54 41.04
C ARG A 137 -24.51 9.56 41.38
N THR A 138 -25.34 8.82 40.63
CA THR A 138 -26.80 8.80 40.83
C THR A 138 -27.26 7.82 41.90
N GLY A 139 -26.56 6.69 42.06
CA GLY A 139 -26.86 5.63 43.02
C GLY A 139 -26.52 5.99 44.46
N ILE A 140 -25.40 6.70 44.70
CA ILE A 140 -25.02 7.16 46.04
C ILE A 140 -25.90 8.35 46.48
N GLU A 141 -26.19 9.31 45.58
CA GLU A 141 -27.08 10.45 45.89
C GLU A 141 -28.54 10.03 46.08
N ALA A 142 -29.01 9.00 45.36
CA ALA A 142 -30.37 8.46 45.54
C ALA A 142 -30.56 7.76 46.90
N TYR A 143 -29.52 7.10 47.42
CA TYR A 143 -29.54 6.50 48.76
C TYR A 143 -29.36 7.55 49.87
N SER A 144 -28.51 8.57 49.70
CA SER A 144 -28.31 9.59 50.73
C SER A 144 -29.55 10.47 50.93
N ARG A 145 -30.22 10.94 49.85
CA ARG A 145 -31.45 11.74 49.96
C ARG A 145 -32.64 10.96 50.55
N LYS A 146 -32.72 9.64 50.32
CA LYS A 146 -33.75 8.78 50.95
C LYS A 146 -33.45 8.48 52.41
N ALA A 147 -32.18 8.35 52.80
CA ALA A 147 -31.78 8.19 54.19
C ALA A 147 -32.05 9.46 55.01
N SER A 148 -31.75 10.65 54.46
CA SER A 148 -32.01 11.93 55.15
C SER A 148 -33.50 12.23 55.33
N ARG A 149 -34.38 11.77 54.44
CA ARG A 149 -35.85 11.96 54.55
C ARG A 149 -36.55 10.96 55.46
N ARG A 150 -35.88 9.90 55.90
CA ARG A 150 -36.42 8.89 56.85
C ARG A 150 -35.93 9.10 58.29
N ALA A 151 -35.08 10.11 58.51
CA ALA A 151 -34.52 10.44 59.82
C ALA A 151 -35.23 11.61 60.53
N ASP A 152 -36.31 12.14 59.93
CA ASP A 152 -37.23 13.12 60.55
C ASP A 152 -38.53 12.43 60.99
#